data_AF-A0A2S0JRJ8-F1
#
_entry.id   AF-A0A2S0JRJ8-F1
#
_cell.length_a   1.000
_cell.length_b   1.000
_cell.length_c   1.000
_cell.angle_alpha   90.00
_cell.angle_beta   90.00
_cell.angle_gamma   90.00
#
_symmetry.space_group_name_H-M   'P 1'
#
loop_
_entity.id
_entity.type
_entity.pdbx_description
1 polymer ?
#
loop_
_entity_poly.entity_id
_entity_poly.type
_entity_poly.pdbx_seq_one_letter_code
_entity_poly.pdbx_strand_id
1 'polypeptide(L)' 'MKLIDVLRSLAPKPTVEYGFVILFSDIINACKVLGQDNHNIVEAQLKNLENQNLLTIVYQKEFEDLIIGAKLND' A
#
# COMPACT_ATOMS: atom_id res chain seq x y z
N MET A 1 -7.44 -13.88 -4.14
CA MET A 1 -6.81 -12.73 -4.82
C MET A 1 -5.65 -12.27 -3.97
N LYS A 2 -4.47 -12.04 -4.54
CA LYS A 2 -3.31 -11.58 -3.76
C LYS A 2 -3.23 -10.06 -3.83
N LEU A 3 -3.02 -9.39 -2.70
CA LEU A 3 -2.90 -7.93 -2.62
C LEU A 3 -1.83 -7.39 -3.58
N ILE A 4 -0.74 -8.14 -3.79
CA ILE A 4 0.32 -7.76 -4.73
C ILE A 4 -0.17 -7.58 -6.17
N ASP A 5 -1.16 -8.36 -6.61
CA ASP A 5 -1.73 -8.24 -7.96
C ASP A 5 -2.53 -6.94 -8.09
N VAL A 6 -3.23 -6.55 -7.02
CA VAL A 6 -3.95 -5.27 -6.93
C VAL A 6 -2.94 -4.13 -6.99
N LEU A 7 -1.87 -4.18 -6.20
CA LEU A 7 -0.84 -3.14 -6.19
C LEU A 7 -0.20 -2.96 -7.58
N ARG A 8 0.08 -4.04 -8.29
CA ARG A 8 0.62 -4.01 -9.66
C ARG A 8 -0.34 -3.41 -10.70
N SER A 9 -1.64 -3.43 -10.42
CA SER A 9 -2.66 -2.81 -11.28
C SER A 9 -2.85 -1.31 -11.02
N LEU A 10 -2.33 -0.80 -9.89
CA LEU A 10 -2.48 0.59 -9.50
C LEU A 10 -1.34 1.44 -10.03
N ALA A 11 -1.68 2.64 -10.52
CA ALA A 11 -0.70 3.61 -10.97
C ALA A 11 -0.04 4.29 -9.75
N PRO A 12 1.30 4.20 -9.59
CA PRO A 12 2.00 4.97 -8.57
C PRO A 12 1.86 6.47 -8.82
N LYS A 13 1.72 7.24 -7.75
CA LYS A 13 1.65 8.70 -7.78
C LYS A 13 2.96 9.30 -7.27
N PRO A 14 3.44 10.40 -7.88
CA PRO A 14 4.62 11.09 -7.38
C PRO A 14 4.31 11.77 -6.05
N THR A 15 5.21 11.61 -5.08
CA THR A 15 5.21 12.30 -3.79
C THR A 15 6.52 13.04 -3.61
N VAL A 16 6.46 14.21 -2.99
CA VAL A 16 7.62 15.09 -2.82
C VAL A 16 8.72 14.42 -1.99
N GLU A 17 8.32 13.67 -0.97
CA GLU A 17 9.24 13.14 0.03
C GLU A 17 9.66 11.68 -0.23
N TYR A 18 8.81 10.89 -0.90
CA TYR A 18 8.99 9.44 -1.00
C TYR A 18 9.08 8.94 -2.44
N GLY A 19 9.07 9.85 -3.43
CA GLY A 19 9.07 9.50 -4.85
C GLY A 19 7.74 8.88 -5.29
N PHE A 20 7.78 7.89 -6.18
CA PHE A 20 6.57 7.22 -6.65
C PHE A 20 6.07 6.18 -5.66
N VAL A 21 4.84 6.38 -5.17
CA VAL A 21 4.18 5.48 -4.22
C VAL A 21 2.74 5.24 -4.64
N ILE A 22 2.22 4.06 -4.32
CA ILE A 22 0.78 3.77 -4.45
C ILE A 22 0.12 4.24 -3.15
N LEU A 23 -0.78 5.23 -3.22
CA LEU A 23 -1.39 5.80 -2.02
C LEU A 23 -2.27 4.77 -1.32
N PHE A 24 -2.25 4.79 0.01
CA PHE A 24 -3.05 3.87 0.82
C PHE A 24 -4.56 4.00 0.51
N SER A 25 -5.04 5.21 0.26
CA SER A 25 -6.42 5.44 -0.17
C SER A 25 -6.77 4.75 -1.50
N ASP A 26 -5.85 4.74 -2.47
CA ASP A 26 -6.05 4.03 -3.74
C ASP A 26 -6.06 2.51 -3.53
N ILE A 27 -5.18 2.00 -2.64
CA ILE A 27 -5.14 0.58 -2.26
C ILE A 27 -6.46 0.16 -1.63
N ILE A 28 -6.95 0.92 -0.66
CA ILE A 28 -8.23 0.64 0.03
C ILE A 28 -9.40 0.68 -0.94
N ASN A 29 -9.47 1.70 -1.80
CA ASN A 29 -10.54 1.79 -2.80
C ASN A 29 -10.53 0.60 -3.77
N ALA A 30 -9.36 0.17 -4.23
CA ALA A 30 -9.25 -0.99 -5.10
C ALA A 30 -9.65 -2.29 -4.39
N CYS A 31 -9.21 -2.49 -3.15
CA CYS A 31 -9.61 -3.63 -2.32
C CYS A 31 -11.14 -3.65 -2.09
N LYS A 32 -11.74 -2.49 -1.83
CA LYS A 32 -13.19 -2.35 -1.64
C LYS A 32 -14.00 -2.73 -2.88
N VAL A 33 -13.57 -2.29 -4.06
CA VAL A 33 -14.18 -2.68 -5.35
C VAL A 33 -14.15 -4.20 -5.55
N LEU A 34 -13.14 -4.87 -4.99
CA LEU A 34 -12.94 -6.31 -5.08
C LEU A 34 -13.57 -7.08 -3.89
N GLY A 35 -14.39 -6.41 -3.07
CA GLY A 35 -15.13 -7.00 -1.96
C GLY A 35 -14.35 -7.10 -0.64
N GLN A 36 -13.17 -6.48 -0.54
CA GLN A 36 -12.37 -6.41 0.69
C GLN A 36 -12.46 -5.01 1.31
N ASP A 37 -13.48 -4.79 2.15
CA ASP A 37 -13.72 -3.51 2.83
C ASP A 37 -13.11 -3.45 4.25
N ASN A 38 -12.25 -4.42 4.61
CA ASN A 38 -11.64 -4.46 5.93
C ASN A 38 -10.23 -3.88 5.90
N HIS A 39 -10.11 -2.62 6.33
CA HIS A 39 -8.85 -1.88 6.32
C HIS A 39 -7.75 -2.58 7.15
N ASN A 40 -8.10 -3.17 8.29
CA ASN A 40 -7.13 -3.85 9.16
C ASN A 40 -6.52 -5.08 8.47
N ILE A 41 -7.30 -5.78 7.64
CA ILE A 41 -6.81 -6.92 6.86
C ILE A 41 -5.87 -6.44 5.75
N VAL A 42 -6.21 -5.35 5.05
CA VAL A 42 -5.37 -4.79 4.00
C VAL A 42 -4.02 -4.34 4.57
N GLU A 43 -4.05 -3.64 5.71
CA GLU A 43 -2.83 -3.22 6.41
C GLU A 43 -1.97 -4.42 6.83
N ALA A 44 -2.57 -5.44 7.46
CA ALA A 44 -1.85 -6.64 7.86
C ALA A 44 -1.20 -7.35 6.66
N GLN A 45 -1.88 -7.35 5.50
CA GLN A 45 -1.34 -7.90 4.27
C GLN A 45 -0.19 -7.06 3.70
N LEU A 46 -0.28 -5.72 3.74
CA LEU A 46 0.82 -4.84 3.35
C LEU A 46 2.06 -5.12 4.21
N LYS A 47 1.89 -5.18 5.54
CA LYS A 47 2.98 -5.48 6.49
C LYS A 47 3.60 -6.85 6.21
N ASN A 48 2.79 -7.85 5.85
CA ASN A 48 3.30 -9.16 5.46
C ASN A 48 4.10 -9.10 4.15
N LEU A 49 3.67 -8.34 3.15
CA LEU A 49 4.41 -8.14 1.90
C LEU A 49 5.73 -7.38 2.12
N GLU A 50 5.74 -6.41 3.05
CA GLU A 50 6.94 -5.71 3.48
C GLU A 50 7.94 -6.66 4.15
N ASN A 51 7.47 -7.50 5.07
CA ASN A 51 8.31 -8.52 5.71
C ASN A 51 8.87 -9.55 4.73
N GLN A 52 8.21 -9.74 3.58
CA GLN A 52 8.69 -10.57 2.47
C GLN A 52 9.62 -9.81 1.51
N ASN A 53 9.94 -8.55 1.81
CA ASN A 53 10.73 -7.63 0.97
C ASN A 53 10.14 -7.37 -0.42
N LEU A 54 8.83 -7.58 -0.61
CA LEU A 54 8.15 -7.35 -1.90
C LEU A 54 7.74 -5.89 -2.11
N LEU A 55 7.63 -5.14 -1.02
CA LEU A 55 7.33 -3.72 -1.02
C LEU A 55 7.95 -3.06 0.21
N THR A 56 7.95 -1.73 0.23
CA THR A 56 8.22 -0.92 1.41
C THR A 56 6.98 -0.07 1.70
N ILE A 57 6.52 -0.10 2.94
CA ILE A 57 5.44 0.75 3.42
C ILE A 57 6.02 2.13 3.75
N VAL A 58 5.34 3.15 3.26
CA VAL A 58 5.70 4.54 3.51
C VAL A 58 4.78 5.09 4.57
N TYR A 59 5.36 5.51 5.69
CA TYR A 59 4.67 6.12 6.81
C TYR A 59 4.89 7.63 6.85
N GLN A 60 3.91 8.38 7.36
CA GLN A 60 4.08 9.81 7.61
C GLN A 60 5.05 10.00 8.77
N LYS A 61 6.12 10.78 8.57
CA LYS A 61 7.17 10.95 9.61
C LYS A 61 6.66 11.46 10.95
N GLU A 62 5.64 12.30 10.94
CA GLU A 62 5.02 12.84 12.17
C GLU A 62 4.11 11.82 12.88
N PHE A 63 3.68 10.78 12.17
CA PHE A 63 2.77 9.75 12.65
C PHE A 63 3.26 8.40 12.14
N GLU A 64 4.16 7.76 12.89
CA GLU A 64 4.77 6.48 12.49
C GLU A 64 3.74 5.37 12.22
N ASP A 65 2.52 5.49 12.76
CA ASP A 65 1.42 4.55 12.51
C ASP A 65 0.56 4.89 11.28
N LEU A 66 0.73 6.08 10.68
CA LEU A 66 -0.08 6.52 9.55
C LEU A 66 0.55 6.14 8.22
N ILE A 67 -0.07 5.18 7.55
CA ILE A 67 0.34 4.70 6.23
C ILE A 67 -0.04 5.72 5.15
N ILE A 68 0.97 6.22 4.44
CA ILE A 68 0.80 7.07 3.26
C ILE A 68 0.58 6.20 2.03
N GLY A 69 1.33 5.10 1.91
CA GLY A 69 1.27 4.25 0.73
C GLY A 69 2.28 3.11 0.75
N ALA A 70 2.43 2.46 -0.40
CA ALA A 70 3.40 1.38 -0.61
C ALA A 70 4.22 1.62 -1.87
N LYS A 71 5.49 1.25 -1.81
CA LYS A 71 6.41 1.23 -2.95
C LYS A 71 6.76 -0.22 -3.27
N LEU A 72 6.47 -0.66 -4.48
CA LEU A 72 6.85 -2.00 -4.92
C LEU A 72 8.38 -2.09 -5.07
N ASN A 73 8.95 -3.19 -4.59
CA ASN A 73 10.35 -3.51 -4.81
C ASN A 73 10.43 -4.33 -6.11
N ASP A 74 10.95 -3.73 -7.18
CA ASP A 74 11.27 -4.42 -8.43
C ASP A 74 12.59 -5.19 -8.34
#